data_AF-A0A0F9FKC6-F1
#
_entry.id   AF-A0A0F9FKC6-F1
#
_cell.length_a   1.000
_cell.length_b   1.000
_cell.length_c   1.000
_cell.angle_alpha   90.00
_cell.angle_beta   90.00
_cell.angle_gamma   90.00
#
_symmetry.space_group_name_H-M   'P 1'
#
loop_
_entity.id
_entity.type
_entity.pdbx_description
1 polymer ?
#
loop_
_entity_poly.entity_id
_entity_poly.type
_entity_poly.pdbx_seq_one_letter_code
_entity_poly.pdbx_strand_id
1 'polypeptide(L)'
;YGILAPSINLMDGILAMEGQGPGTRGTPRHLGVLLGSTDALSIDKAVCMMFGLDPSFLMTNSATGRLGLDKDQCDPEIDGRLPDIRDYNIPDTSDLLFGPRFARGFLRRHIASRPVNLKETCKYCNECVKICPAEAIANTGNALAFDYNACIRCYCCIEVCPHAAMVKYDTLLKKALSAFIEHRRKKTGERTYCKRGG
;
A
#
# COMPACT_ATOMS: atom_id res chain seq x y z
N TYR A 1 -7.45 17.76 -2.49
CA TYR A 1 -7.55 17.51 -3.93
C TYR A 1 -8.36 18.61 -4.63
N GLY A 2 -7.96 19.89 -4.55
CA GLY A 2 -8.77 21.01 -5.09
C GLY A 2 -7.96 22.22 -5.55
N ILE A 3 -6.68 22.02 -5.85
CA ILE A 3 -5.74 23.10 -6.20
C ILE A 3 -5.72 23.36 -7.73
N LEU A 4 -6.15 22.38 -8.54
CA LEU A 4 -6.21 22.46 -10.00
C LEU A 4 -7.66 22.33 -10.48
N ALA A 5 -8.12 23.27 -11.31
CA ALA A 5 -9.46 23.27 -11.89
C ALA A 5 -9.41 23.50 -13.42
N PRO A 6 -10.10 22.66 -14.22
CA PRO A 6 -10.79 21.44 -13.80
C PRO A 6 -9.79 20.33 -13.44
N SER A 7 -10.15 19.49 -12.47
CA SER A 7 -9.47 18.22 -12.20
C SER A 7 -10.45 17.09 -12.45
N ILE A 8 -10.16 16.29 -13.47
CA ILE A 8 -10.80 14.99 -13.71
C ILE A 8 -9.77 13.92 -13.36
N ASN A 9 -10.18 12.96 -12.52
CA ASN A 9 -9.37 11.82 -12.13
C ASN A 9 -9.94 10.61 -12.87
N LEU A 10 -9.09 9.85 -13.55
CA LEU A 10 -9.45 8.63 -14.24
C LEU A 10 -8.56 7.51 -13.69
N MET A 11 -9.15 6.37 -13.36
CA MET A 11 -8.44 5.19 -12.90
C MET A 11 -8.75 4.02 -13.81
N ASP A 12 -7.70 3.56 -14.50
CA ASP A 12 -7.72 2.33 -15.30
C ASP A 12 -7.53 1.12 -14.37
N GLY A 13 -8.55 0.27 -14.31
CA GLY A 13 -8.51 -1.03 -13.67
C GLY A 13 -8.84 -2.16 -14.66
N ILE A 14 -8.66 -1.96 -15.96
CA ILE A 14 -8.89 -2.99 -16.98
C ILE A 14 -8.02 -4.21 -16.66
N LEU A 15 -6.71 -3.98 -16.49
CA LEU A 15 -5.75 -4.96 -16.00
C LEU A 15 -5.18 -4.51 -14.65
N ALA A 16 -5.55 -5.21 -13.60
CA ALA A 16 -5.04 -5.02 -12.25
C ALA A 16 -3.99 -6.08 -11.90
N MET A 17 -3.55 -6.10 -10.65
CA MET A 17 -2.50 -6.99 -10.16
C MET A 17 -2.77 -7.45 -8.74
N GLU A 18 -2.74 -8.76 -8.56
CA GLU A 18 -2.92 -9.44 -7.29
C GLU A 18 -1.59 -9.69 -6.58
N GLY A 19 -1.65 -9.83 -5.26
CA GLY A 19 -0.48 -10.15 -4.44
C GLY A 19 0.50 -9.00 -4.30
N GLN A 20 1.77 -9.33 -4.04
CA GLN A 20 2.82 -8.37 -3.69
C GLN A 20 3.49 -7.76 -4.93
N GLY A 21 2.70 -7.15 -5.82
CA GLY A 21 3.21 -6.34 -6.93
C GLY A 21 3.58 -4.91 -6.51
N PRO A 22 4.10 -4.07 -7.43
CA PRO A 22 4.41 -4.36 -8.83
C PRO A 22 5.63 -5.25 -9.07
N GLY A 23 5.72 -5.78 -10.29
CA GLY A 23 6.83 -6.60 -10.77
C GLY A 23 6.55 -8.10 -10.74
N THR A 24 7.62 -8.89 -10.69
CA THR A 24 7.59 -10.37 -10.85
C THR A 24 6.86 -11.14 -9.74
N ARG A 25 6.40 -10.44 -8.70
CA ARG A 25 5.73 -11.03 -7.53
C ARG A 25 4.22 -10.76 -7.48
N GLY A 26 3.70 -9.96 -8.41
CA GLY A 26 2.27 -9.80 -8.60
C GLY A 26 1.75 -10.70 -9.73
N THR A 27 0.48 -11.05 -9.68
CA THR A 27 -0.21 -11.79 -10.74
C THR A 27 -1.17 -10.85 -11.47
N PRO A 28 -1.00 -10.61 -12.79
CA PRO A 28 -1.96 -9.80 -13.54
C PRO A 28 -3.36 -10.40 -13.50
N ARG A 29 -4.37 -9.56 -13.27
CA ARG A 29 -5.79 -9.96 -13.24
C ARG A 29 -6.64 -8.96 -13.98
N HIS A 30 -7.38 -9.43 -14.98
CA HIS A 30 -8.29 -8.58 -15.74
C HIS A 30 -9.58 -8.32 -14.94
N LEU A 31 -9.88 -7.06 -14.65
CA LEU A 31 -11.14 -6.66 -13.99
C LEU A 31 -12.10 -5.94 -14.95
N GLY A 32 -11.57 -5.31 -16.00
CA GLY A 32 -12.38 -4.65 -17.02
C GLY A 32 -13.11 -3.39 -16.52
N VAL A 33 -12.53 -2.66 -15.56
CA VAL A 33 -13.15 -1.45 -14.98
C VAL A 33 -12.40 -0.18 -15.36
N LEU A 34 -13.15 0.90 -15.54
CA LEU A 34 -12.62 2.26 -15.69
C LEU A 34 -13.45 3.16 -14.77
N LEU A 35 -12.81 3.83 -13.82
CA LEU A 35 -13.48 4.72 -12.88
C LEU A 35 -13.10 6.18 -13.18
N GLY A 36 -14.04 7.10 -13.02
CA GLY A 36 -13.80 8.53 -13.22
C GLY A 36 -14.53 9.37 -12.18
N SER A 37 -13.89 10.44 -11.70
CA SER A 37 -14.51 11.41 -10.79
C SER A 37 -13.73 12.72 -10.77
N THR A 38 -14.42 13.82 -10.46
CA THR A 38 -13.77 15.10 -10.13
C THR A 38 -13.14 15.11 -8.74
N ASP A 39 -13.41 14.08 -7.92
CA ASP A 39 -12.82 13.89 -6.60
C ASP A 39 -12.06 12.55 -6.53
N ALA A 40 -10.75 12.63 -6.28
CA ALA A 40 -9.88 11.46 -6.19
C ALA A 40 -10.24 10.56 -4.98
N LEU A 41 -10.69 11.14 -3.87
CA LEU A 41 -11.08 10.37 -2.69
C LEU A 41 -12.29 9.48 -2.98
N SER A 42 -13.24 9.97 -3.78
CA SER A 42 -14.40 9.19 -4.23
C SER A 42 -13.99 7.97 -5.06
N ILE A 43 -12.95 8.07 -5.90
CA ILE A 43 -12.41 6.91 -6.63
C ILE A 43 -11.83 5.88 -5.66
N ASP A 44 -10.99 6.31 -4.71
CA ASP A 44 -10.38 5.42 -3.71
C ASP A 44 -11.45 4.68 -2.89
N LYS A 45 -12.51 5.38 -2.45
CA LYS A 45 -13.64 4.77 -1.73
C LYS A 45 -14.40 3.77 -2.61
N ALA A 46 -14.68 4.11 -3.87
CA ALA A 46 -15.35 3.20 -4.80
C ALA A 46 -14.53 1.93 -5.05
N VAL A 47 -13.20 2.03 -5.16
CA VAL A 47 -12.30 0.87 -5.26
C VAL A 47 -12.33 0.03 -3.98
N CYS A 48 -12.33 0.65 -2.80
CA CYS A 48 -12.50 -0.09 -1.54
C CYS A 48 -13.83 -0.86 -1.53
N MET A 49 -14.94 -0.21 -1.91
CA MET A 49 -16.25 -0.85 -2.00
C MET A 49 -16.26 -2.02 -2.99
N MET A 50 -15.62 -1.86 -4.16
CA MET A 50 -15.47 -2.89 -5.19
C MET A 50 -14.78 -4.16 -4.66
N PHE A 51 -13.82 -4.02 -3.74
CA PHE A 51 -13.12 -5.14 -3.10
C PHE A 51 -13.71 -5.55 -1.74
N GLY A 52 -14.84 -4.95 -1.32
CA GLY A 52 -15.43 -5.22 -0.02
C GLY A 52 -14.58 -4.76 1.17
N LEU A 53 -13.68 -3.80 0.94
CA LEU A 53 -12.84 -3.18 1.96
C LEU A 53 -13.54 -1.98 2.59
N ASP A 54 -13.37 -1.83 3.90
CA ASP A 54 -13.71 -0.59 4.58
C ASP A 54 -12.74 0.52 4.13
N PRO A 55 -13.18 1.70 3.67
CA PRO A 55 -12.28 2.75 3.22
C PRO A 55 -11.26 3.19 4.28
N SER A 56 -11.57 3.09 5.58
CA SER A 56 -10.62 3.40 6.65
C SER A 56 -9.47 2.39 6.77
N PHE A 57 -9.56 1.25 6.09
CA PHE A 57 -8.47 0.30 5.94
C PHE A 57 -7.23 0.94 5.31
N LEU A 58 -7.44 1.85 4.35
CA LEU A 58 -6.36 2.58 3.71
C LEU A 58 -6.02 3.82 4.55
N MET A 59 -4.77 3.91 5.01
CA MET A 59 -4.31 5.02 5.85
C MET A 59 -4.47 6.39 5.19
N THR A 60 -4.39 6.45 3.86
CA THR A 60 -4.63 7.67 3.06
C THR A 60 -6.06 8.15 3.24
N ASN A 61 -7.04 7.25 3.08
CA ASN A 61 -8.46 7.53 3.30
C ASN A 61 -8.75 7.85 4.78
N SER A 62 -8.12 7.17 5.73
CA SER A 62 -8.27 7.51 7.16
C SER A 62 -7.74 8.92 7.49
N ALA A 63 -6.68 9.36 6.80
CA ALA A 63 -6.10 10.68 7.01
C ALA A 63 -6.95 11.82 6.43
N THR A 64 -7.76 11.59 5.40
CA THR A 64 -8.56 12.66 4.76
C THR A 64 -9.60 13.27 5.71
N GLY A 65 -10.23 12.46 6.57
CA GLY A 65 -11.13 12.96 7.61
C GLY A 65 -10.45 13.93 8.58
N ARG A 66 -9.20 13.64 8.98
CA ARG A 66 -8.40 14.54 9.84
C ARG A 66 -7.99 15.83 9.15
N LEU A 67 -7.90 15.81 7.82
CA LEU A 67 -7.53 16.95 7.00
C LEU A 67 -8.75 17.74 6.48
N GLY A 68 -9.97 17.35 6.85
CA GLY A 68 -11.21 17.96 6.35
C GLY A 68 -11.41 17.79 4.84
N LEU A 69 -10.75 16.81 4.24
CA LEU A 69 -10.84 16.51 2.80
C LEU A 69 -11.98 15.54 2.48
N ASP A 70 -12.44 14.79 3.49
CA ASP A 70 -13.64 13.97 3.40
C ASP A 70 -14.85 14.78 3.89
N LYS A 71 -15.40 15.61 2.98
CA LYS A 71 -16.40 16.64 3.33
C LYS A 71 -17.68 16.05 3.91
N ASP A 72 -18.10 14.88 3.41
CA ASP A 72 -19.41 14.31 3.72
C ASP A 72 -19.31 13.01 4.53
N GLN A 73 -18.11 12.41 4.67
CA GLN A 73 -17.90 11.11 5.34
C GLN A 73 -18.90 10.03 4.87
N CYS A 74 -19.33 10.15 3.62
CA CYS A 74 -20.30 9.29 2.98
C CYS A 74 -19.63 8.49 1.87
N ASP A 75 -20.24 7.34 1.56
CA ASP A 75 -19.89 6.57 0.37
C ASP A 75 -20.24 7.38 -0.88
N PRO A 76 -19.37 7.35 -1.91
CA PRO A 76 -19.63 8.06 -3.15
C PRO A 76 -20.90 7.52 -3.83
N GLU A 77 -21.60 8.41 -4.55
CA GLU A 77 -22.62 7.98 -5.50
C GLU A 77 -21.95 7.31 -6.71
N ILE A 78 -22.49 6.17 -7.13
CA ILE A 78 -21.97 5.41 -8.27
C ILE A 78 -22.96 5.56 -9.42
N ASP A 79 -22.54 6.26 -10.46
CA ASP A 79 -23.19 6.22 -11.77
C ASP A 79 -22.57 5.09 -12.61
N GLY A 80 -23.38 4.08 -12.96
CA GLY A 80 -22.94 2.88 -13.67
C GLY A 80 -22.79 1.64 -12.79
N ARG A 81 -22.05 0.64 -13.30
CA ARG A 81 -21.89 -0.66 -12.65
C ARG A 81 -20.55 -0.76 -11.94
N LEU A 82 -20.58 -0.86 -10.61
CA LEU A 82 -19.42 -1.25 -9.82
C LEU A 82 -19.47 -2.77 -9.57
N PRO A 83 -18.46 -3.55 -10.02
CA PRO A 83 -18.42 -4.98 -9.72
C PRO A 83 -18.15 -5.21 -8.23
N ASP A 84 -18.60 -6.36 -7.72
CA ASP A 84 -18.27 -6.81 -6.37
C ASP A 84 -17.29 -7.98 -6.45
N ILE A 85 -16.02 -7.72 -6.11
CA ILE A 85 -14.88 -8.63 -6.31
C ILE A 85 -14.34 -9.05 -4.95
N ARG A 86 -14.76 -10.21 -4.46
CA ARG A 86 -14.38 -10.74 -3.14
C ARG A 86 -13.22 -11.72 -3.18
N ASP A 87 -13.03 -12.33 -4.33
CA ASP A 87 -12.04 -13.37 -4.59
C ASP A 87 -10.70 -12.78 -5.04
N TYR A 88 -10.30 -11.61 -4.51
CA TYR A 88 -9.08 -10.90 -4.92
C TYR A 88 -7.97 -11.02 -3.86
N ASN A 89 -6.75 -11.37 -4.27
CA ASN A 89 -5.61 -11.43 -3.35
C ASN A 89 -5.01 -10.03 -3.11
N ILE A 90 -5.48 -9.35 -2.07
CA ILE A 90 -5.07 -7.99 -1.68
C ILE A 90 -3.66 -8.02 -1.05
N PRO A 91 -2.75 -7.09 -1.41
CA PRO A 91 -1.44 -7.01 -0.79
C PRO A 91 -1.52 -6.69 0.71
N ASP A 92 -0.60 -7.26 1.47
CA ASP A 92 -0.37 -6.93 2.87
C ASP A 92 0.05 -5.47 3.06
N THR A 93 -0.85 -4.68 3.65
CA THR A 93 -0.69 -3.24 3.92
C THR A 93 -0.04 -2.95 5.28
N SER A 94 0.48 -3.97 5.98
CA SER A 94 0.93 -3.91 7.39
C SER A 94 2.14 -3.02 7.71
N ASP A 95 2.45 -1.96 6.96
CA ASP A 95 3.58 -1.10 7.29
C ASP A 95 3.26 -0.05 8.35
N LEU A 96 3.83 -0.27 9.54
CA LEU A 96 3.79 0.62 10.72
C LEU A 96 4.60 1.93 10.53
N LEU A 97 4.73 2.43 9.31
CA LEU A 97 5.42 3.68 9.01
C LEU A 97 4.70 4.91 9.59
N PHE A 98 3.44 4.76 9.98
CA PHE A 98 2.54 5.81 10.44
C PHE A 98 2.21 5.71 11.94
N GLY A 99 3.23 5.49 12.79
CA GLY A 99 3.11 5.49 14.25
C GLY A 99 3.24 6.88 14.91
N PRO A 100 3.15 6.96 16.26
CA PRO A 100 3.27 8.22 16.99
C PRO A 100 4.59 8.94 16.68
N ARG A 101 4.54 10.28 16.51
CA ARG A 101 5.71 11.08 16.09
C ARG A 101 6.95 10.84 16.97
N PHE A 102 6.76 10.71 18.28
CA PHE A 102 7.84 10.47 19.25
C PHE A 102 8.51 9.09 19.07
N ALA A 103 7.79 8.08 18.59
CA ALA A 103 8.29 6.72 18.45
C ALA A 103 8.74 6.41 17.00
N ARG A 104 8.54 7.33 16.06
CA ARG A 104 8.74 7.10 14.61
C ARG A 104 10.16 6.63 14.26
N GLY A 105 11.19 7.21 14.88
CA GLY A 105 12.58 6.80 14.66
C GLY A 105 12.88 5.38 15.15
N PHE A 106 12.39 5.04 16.35
CA PHE A 106 12.52 3.69 16.93
C PHE A 106 11.75 2.66 16.11
N LEU A 107 10.47 2.92 15.78
CA LEU A 107 9.64 2.05 14.95
C LEU A 107 10.30 1.80 13.59
N ARG A 108 10.81 2.85 12.92
CA ARG A 108 11.48 2.72 11.63
C ARG A 108 12.72 1.83 11.68
N ARG A 109 13.50 1.91 12.76
CA ARG A 109 14.74 1.11 12.93
C ARG A 109 14.47 -0.35 13.31
N HIS A 110 13.55 -0.60 14.24
CA HIS A 110 13.41 -1.92 14.87
C HIS A 110 12.15 -2.69 14.48
N ILE A 111 11.13 -2.02 13.96
CA ILE A 111 9.81 -2.61 13.73
C ILE A 111 9.43 -2.59 12.25
N ALA A 112 9.69 -1.49 11.53
CA ALA A 112 9.30 -1.36 10.15
C ALA A 112 10.00 -2.40 9.26
N SER A 113 9.24 -2.99 8.35
CA SER A 113 9.73 -3.98 7.39
C SER A 113 10.80 -3.42 6.49
N ARG A 114 11.76 -4.25 6.12
CA ARG A 114 12.90 -3.83 5.29
C ARG A 114 13.06 -4.74 4.08
N PRO A 115 13.59 -4.23 2.95
CA PRO A 115 13.95 -5.07 1.83
C PRO A 115 15.13 -5.96 2.21
N VAL A 116 15.07 -7.23 1.81
CA VAL A 116 16.12 -8.23 2.00
C VAL A 116 16.36 -8.94 0.67
N ASN A 117 17.62 -9.27 0.41
CA ASN A 117 18.02 -10.03 -0.76
C ASN A 117 18.05 -11.54 -0.46
N LEU A 118 17.41 -12.33 -1.33
CA LEU A 118 17.48 -13.78 -1.36
C LEU A 118 18.67 -14.20 -2.22
N LYS A 119 19.78 -14.58 -1.57
CA LYS A 119 21.07 -14.81 -2.26
C LYS A 119 20.98 -15.93 -3.29
N GLU A 120 20.25 -16.99 -2.97
CA GLU A 120 19.99 -18.15 -3.81
C GLU A 120 19.25 -17.81 -5.11
N THR A 121 18.45 -16.75 -5.12
CA THR A 121 17.67 -16.33 -6.29
C THR A 121 18.36 -15.18 -7.05
N CYS A 122 19.20 -14.40 -6.36
CA CYS A 122 19.83 -13.21 -6.91
C CYS A 122 20.85 -13.54 -8.02
N LYS A 123 20.74 -12.83 -9.14
CA LYS A 123 21.72 -12.89 -10.26
C LYS A 123 22.70 -11.73 -10.29
N TYR A 124 22.72 -10.90 -9.24
CA TYR A 124 23.63 -9.74 -9.10
C TYR A 124 23.61 -8.77 -10.30
N CYS A 125 22.46 -8.63 -10.97
CA CYS A 125 22.28 -7.75 -12.14
C CYS A 125 22.31 -6.23 -11.82
N ASN A 126 22.36 -5.87 -10.52
CA ASN A 126 22.46 -4.52 -10.00
C ASN A 126 21.28 -3.57 -10.28
N GLU A 127 20.13 -4.08 -10.74
CA GLU A 127 18.98 -3.21 -11.01
C GLU A 127 18.45 -2.52 -9.74
N CYS A 128 18.44 -3.24 -8.62
CA CYS A 128 18.10 -2.67 -7.31
C CYS A 128 19.08 -1.58 -6.85
N VAL A 129 20.36 -1.68 -7.23
CA VAL A 129 21.39 -0.68 -6.90
C VAL A 129 21.13 0.59 -7.70
N LYS A 130 20.92 0.46 -9.02
CA LYS A 130 20.68 1.59 -9.93
C LYS A 130 19.40 2.37 -9.59
N ILE A 131 18.32 1.66 -9.24
CA ILE A 131 17.02 2.33 -9.00
C ILE A 131 16.93 2.99 -7.63
N CYS A 132 17.86 2.73 -6.70
CA CYS A 132 17.70 3.16 -5.32
C CYS A 132 17.88 4.69 -5.20
N PRO A 133 16.81 5.47 -4.94
CA PRO A 133 16.93 6.94 -4.89
C PRO A 133 17.69 7.45 -3.67
N ALA A 134 17.87 6.59 -2.66
CA ALA A 134 18.60 6.89 -1.43
C ALA A 134 20.03 6.31 -1.44
N GLU A 135 20.46 5.71 -2.55
CA GLU A 135 21.79 5.08 -2.70
C GLU A 135 22.11 4.09 -1.56
N ALA A 136 21.07 3.45 -1.01
CA ALA A 136 21.14 2.64 0.19
C ALA A 136 21.57 1.18 -0.08
N ILE A 137 21.94 0.84 -1.31
CA ILE A 137 22.29 -0.51 -1.73
C ILE A 137 23.58 -0.43 -2.53
N ALA A 138 24.58 -1.23 -2.14
CA ALA A 138 25.84 -1.36 -2.87
C ALA A 138 26.12 -2.83 -3.20
N ASN A 139 26.78 -3.09 -4.32
CA ASN A 139 27.29 -4.42 -4.63
C ASN A 139 28.77 -4.49 -4.21
N THR A 140 29.10 -5.39 -3.28
CA THR A 140 30.46 -5.60 -2.76
C THR A 140 31.26 -6.65 -3.54
N GLY A 141 30.76 -7.07 -4.70
CA GLY A 141 31.33 -8.14 -5.54
C GLY A 141 30.84 -9.54 -5.18
N ASN A 142 30.55 -9.80 -3.90
CA ASN A 142 30.04 -11.09 -3.41
C ASN A 142 28.64 -11.01 -2.77
N ALA A 143 28.17 -9.81 -2.45
CA ALA A 143 26.90 -9.59 -1.78
C ALA A 143 26.32 -8.22 -2.13
N LEU A 144 25.02 -8.07 -1.92
CA LEU A 144 24.41 -6.75 -1.81
C LEU A 144 24.50 -6.30 -0.35
N ALA A 145 25.14 -5.17 -0.11
CA ALA A 145 25.18 -4.47 1.17
C ALA A 145 24.06 -3.43 1.23
N PHE A 146 23.36 -3.38 2.36
CA PHE A 146 22.24 -2.45 2.57
C PHE A 146 22.55 -1.50 3.73
N ASP A 147 22.47 -0.19 3.47
CA ASP A 147 22.39 0.82 4.52
C ASP A 147 20.92 1.06 4.88
N TYR A 148 20.46 0.41 5.95
CA TYR A 148 19.09 0.58 6.42
C TYR A 148 18.81 1.91 7.12
N ASN A 149 19.83 2.69 7.46
CA ASN A 149 19.65 4.05 7.97
C ASN A 149 19.33 5.01 6.82
N ALA A 150 20.07 4.91 5.71
CA ALA A 150 19.80 5.65 4.47
C ALA A 150 18.50 5.21 3.78
N CYS A 151 18.19 3.90 3.79
CA CYS A 151 17.03 3.35 3.09
C CYS A 151 15.70 4.00 3.49
N ILE A 152 15.06 4.73 2.58
CA ILE A 152 13.79 5.42 2.84
C ILE A 152 12.55 4.51 2.86
N ARG A 153 12.73 3.19 2.62
CA ARG A 153 11.65 2.18 2.54
C ARG A 153 10.63 2.48 1.44
N CYS A 154 11.11 2.94 0.28
CA CYS A 154 10.29 3.09 -0.92
C CYS A 154 9.98 1.75 -1.63
N TYR A 155 10.77 0.71 -1.34
CA TYR A 155 10.66 -0.64 -1.92
C TYR A 155 10.80 -0.76 -3.45
N CYS A 156 11.22 0.28 -4.18
CA CYS A 156 11.52 0.20 -5.62
C CYS A 156 12.50 -0.94 -5.98
N CYS A 157 13.42 -1.29 -5.07
CA CYS A 157 14.32 -2.43 -5.23
C CYS A 157 13.61 -3.80 -5.29
N ILE A 158 12.45 -3.94 -4.65
CA ILE A 158 11.59 -5.12 -4.74
C ILE A 158 10.89 -5.14 -6.08
N GLU A 159 10.28 -4.01 -6.45
CA GLU A 159 9.47 -3.85 -7.67
C GLU A 159 10.28 -4.08 -8.94
N VAL A 160 11.49 -3.51 -9.01
CA VAL A 160 12.33 -3.58 -10.21
C VAL A 160 13.02 -4.94 -10.38
N CYS A 161 13.04 -5.80 -9.36
CA CYS A 161 13.85 -7.02 -9.39
C CYS A 161 13.28 -8.01 -10.43
N PRO A 162 14.00 -8.28 -11.54
CA PRO A 162 13.49 -9.15 -12.60
C PRO A 162 13.56 -10.64 -12.24
N HIS A 163 14.15 -10.95 -11.07
CA HIS A 163 14.37 -12.32 -10.61
C HIS A 163 13.58 -12.65 -9.34
N ALA A 164 12.70 -11.74 -8.87
CA ALA A 164 12.00 -11.88 -7.59
C ALA A 164 12.93 -12.14 -6.38
N ALA A 165 14.21 -11.75 -6.47
CA ALA A 165 15.24 -11.98 -5.45
C ALA A 165 15.24 -10.95 -4.31
N MET A 166 14.27 -10.04 -4.30
CA MET A 166 14.13 -8.98 -3.32
C MET A 166 12.77 -9.13 -2.62
N VAL A 167 12.78 -9.16 -1.29
CA VAL A 167 11.58 -9.44 -0.49
C VAL A 167 11.42 -8.47 0.67
N LYS A 168 10.18 -8.21 1.05
CA LYS A 168 9.87 -7.50 2.29
C LYS A 168 10.00 -8.48 3.46
N TYR A 169 10.85 -8.14 4.42
CA TYR A 169 11.02 -8.94 5.63
C TYR A 169 10.47 -8.20 6.85
N ASP A 170 9.59 -8.88 7.57
CA ASP A 170 8.95 -8.41 8.78
C ASP A 170 9.71 -8.91 10.01
N THR A 171 10.03 -8.00 10.93
CA THR A 171 10.66 -8.40 12.19
C THR A 171 9.67 -9.20 13.05
N LEU A 172 10.17 -10.10 13.91
CA LEU A 172 9.32 -10.88 14.81
C LEU A 172 8.44 -9.99 15.69
N LEU A 173 8.98 -8.86 16.12
CA LEU A 173 8.25 -7.85 16.89
C LEU A 173 7.10 -7.23 16.07
N LYS A 174 7.31 -6.97 14.77
CA LYS A 174 6.24 -6.52 13.88
C LYS A 174 5.13 -7.57 13.74
N LYS A 175 5.48 -8.84 13.57
CA LYS A 175 4.50 -9.94 13.48
C LYS A 175 3.64 -10.05 14.75
N ALA A 176 4.27 -9.91 15.92
CA ALA A 176 3.54 -9.90 17.19
C ALA A 176 2.62 -8.66 17.33
N LEU A 177 3.12 -7.48 16.98
CA LEU A 177 2.37 -6.23 17.09
C LEU A 177 1.20 -6.14 16.10
N SER A 178 1.39 -6.57 14.85
CA SER A 178 0.33 -6.64 13.84
C SER A 178 -0.79 -7.57 14.29
N ALA A 179 -0.46 -8.78 14.76
CA ALA A 179 -1.45 -9.71 15.31
C ALA A 179 -2.23 -9.11 16.50
N PHE A 180 -1.56 -8.35 17.38
CA PHE A 180 -2.22 -7.68 18.49
C PHE A 180 -3.14 -6.52 18.04
N ILE A 181 -2.70 -5.70 17.09
CA ILE A 181 -3.48 -4.58 16.53
C ILE A 181 -4.71 -5.11 15.79
N GLU A 182 -4.56 -6.14 14.96
CA GLU A 182 -5.66 -6.78 14.25
C GLU A 182 -6.68 -7.38 15.23
N HIS A 183 -6.21 -8.02 16.30
CA HIS A 183 -7.08 -8.54 17.36
C HIS A 183 -7.86 -7.41 18.06
N ARG A 184 -7.21 -6.27 18.34
CA ARG A 184 -7.87 -5.07 18.89
C ARG A 184 -8.87 -4.44 17.92
N ARG A 185 -8.53 -4.33 16.63
CA ARG A 185 -9.39 -3.73 15.59
C ARG A 185 -10.66 -4.53 15.35
N LYS A 186 -10.59 -5.87 15.39
CA LYS A 186 -11.78 -6.75 15.35
C LYS A 186 -12.69 -6.58 16.57
N LYS A 187 -12.14 -6.14 17.71
CA LYS A 187 -12.87 -5.96 18.98
C LYS A 187 -13.56 -4.61 19.11
N THR A 188 -13.11 -3.60 18.37
CA THR A 188 -13.66 -2.22 18.33
C THR A 188 -14.47 -1.93 17.07
N GLY A 189 -14.93 -2.95 16.35
CA GLY A 189 -15.65 -2.82 15.08
C GLY A 189 -17.05 -2.19 15.22
N GLU A 190 -17.11 -0.90 15.53
CA GLU A 190 -18.28 -0.06 15.32
C GLU A 190 -18.14 0.56 13.92
N ARG A 191 -19.06 0.24 13.00
CA ARG A 191 -19.13 0.90 11.70
C ARG A 191 -19.55 2.36 11.91
N THR A 192 -18.60 3.28 11.88
CA THR A 192 -18.86 4.71 11.71
C THR A 192 -18.72 5.08 10.24
N TYR A 193 -19.59 4.53 9.39
CA TYR A 193 -19.87 5.10 8.08
C TYR A 193 -21.38 5.31 7.95
N CYS A 194 -21.73 6.50 7.47
CA CYS A 194 -23.04 7.13 7.54
C CYS A 194 -24.24 6.18 7.34
N LYS A 195 -25.17 6.14 8.31
CA LYS A 195 -26.57 5.76 8.05
C LYS A 195 -27.20 6.92 7.30
N ARG A 196 -27.40 6.79 5.98
CA ARG A 196 -28.23 7.75 5.24
C ARG A 196 -29.62 7.74 5.87
N GLY A 197 -30.04 8.88 6.43
CA GLY A 197 -31.44 9.14 6.73
C GLY A 197 -32.24 9.11 5.43
N GLY A 198 -33.46 8.57 5.51
CA GLY A 198 -34.34 8.34 4.37
C GLY A 198 -34.91 9.59 3.73
#